data_AF-U6K3C9-F1
#
_entry.id   AF-U6K3C9-F1
#
_cell.length_a   1.000
_cell.length_b   1.000
_cell.length_c   1.000
_cell.angle_alpha   90.00
_cell.angle_beta   90.00
_cell.angle_gamma   90.00
#
_symmetry.space_group_name_H-M   'P 1'
#
loop_
_entity.id
_entity.type
_entity.pdbx_description
1 polymer ?
#
loop_
_entity_poly.entity_id
_entity_poly.type
_entity_poly.pdbx_seq_one_letter_code
_entity_poly.pdbx_strand_id
1 'polypeptide(L)'
;MEGYSSQGGYGLAVDSGSPMGVGFEGSEIHHHHQQQQEQQQQQQQQQQEEDDEQQQEIDQEDTWAVVGAFFEGKGLVSQQVESFNDFASYKLQEIIDALPPIEIKPSPQYRPEEDVELGVCYRLKFVL
;
A
#
# COMPACT_ATOMS: atom_id res chain seq x y z
N MET A 1 -46.02 -7.31 67.53
CA MET A 1 -47.02 -7.74 68.52
C MET A 1 -47.68 -8.98 67.95
N GLU A 2 -47.38 -10.13 68.57
CA GLU A 2 -48.20 -11.37 68.67
C GLU A 2 -48.70 -12.02 67.36
N GLY A 3 -48.21 -13.22 66.99
CA GLY A 3 -48.80 -14.51 67.38
C GLY A 3 -49.74 -14.97 66.24
N TYR A 4 -49.74 -16.20 65.71
CA TYR A 4 -49.86 -17.50 66.37
C TYR A 4 -49.29 -18.63 65.50
N SER A 5 -48.68 -19.59 66.19
CA SER A 5 -48.46 -20.97 65.75
C SER A 5 -49.78 -21.76 65.73
N SER A 6 -49.95 -22.73 64.82
CA SER A 6 -50.44 -24.06 65.21
C SER A 6 -50.22 -25.11 64.13
N GLN A 7 -49.90 -26.32 64.60
CA GLN A 7 -49.47 -27.50 63.88
C GLN A 7 -50.61 -28.31 63.26
N GLY A 8 -50.25 -29.20 62.33
CA GLY A 8 -50.76 -30.58 62.32
C GLY A 8 -51.20 -31.10 60.96
N GLY A 9 -50.75 -32.33 60.62
CA GLY A 9 -51.47 -33.18 59.66
C GLY A 9 -50.59 -33.94 58.67
N TYR A 10 -49.97 -35.01 59.14
CA TYR A 10 -49.45 -36.11 58.31
C TYR A 10 -50.58 -36.75 57.49
N GLY A 11 -50.29 -37.15 56.25
CA GLY A 11 -51.26 -37.82 55.39
C GLY A 11 -50.64 -38.29 54.07
N LEU A 12 -49.76 -39.28 54.16
CA LEU A 12 -49.43 -40.16 53.03
C LEU A 12 -50.61 -41.12 52.82
N ALA A 13 -51.31 -40.99 51.70
CA ALA A 13 -52.13 -42.05 51.14
C ALA A 13 -51.92 -42.07 49.64
N VAL A 14 -51.13 -43.06 49.22
CA VAL A 14 -51.03 -43.53 47.86
C VAL A 14 -52.41 -44.05 47.43
N ASP A 15 -52.95 -43.54 46.34
CA ASP A 15 -53.93 -44.28 45.56
C ASP A 15 -53.76 -44.02 44.06
N SER A 16 -53.95 -45.12 43.38
CA SER A 16 -53.60 -45.57 42.05
C SER A 16 -54.33 -44.88 40.89
N GLY A 17 -53.66 -44.82 39.74
CA GLY A 17 -54.30 -44.64 38.44
C GLY A 17 -53.82 -43.43 37.65
N SER A 18 -52.79 -43.63 36.83
CA SER A 18 -52.35 -42.68 35.80
C SER A 18 -53.48 -42.32 34.83
N PRO A 19 -53.49 -41.07 34.35
CA PRO A 19 -53.48 -40.82 32.92
C PRO A 19 -52.08 -40.32 32.54
N MET A 20 -51.41 -41.10 31.69
CA MET A 20 -50.28 -40.63 30.90
C MET A 20 -50.63 -39.28 30.28
N GLY A 21 -49.89 -38.24 30.67
CA GLY A 21 -50.09 -36.88 30.18
C GLY A 21 -48.73 -36.21 30.04
N VAL A 22 -48.02 -36.56 28.96
CA VAL A 22 -46.99 -35.75 28.29
C VAL A 22 -46.02 -35.05 29.24
N GLY A 23 -45.16 -35.83 29.88
CA GLY A 23 -43.79 -35.37 30.05
C GLY A 23 -43.13 -35.35 28.67
N PHE A 24 -42.20 -34.42 28.46
CA PHE A 24 -41.22 -34.46 27.36
C PHE A 24 -41.60 -33.75 26.04
N GLU A 25 -41.82 -32.43 26.07
CA GLU A 25 -41.68 -31.59 24.85
C GLU A 25 -41.03 -30.23 25.12
N GLY A 26 -40.96 -29.76 26.37
CA GLY A 26 -40.33 -28.48 26.71
C GLY A 26 -38.80 -28.46 26.57
N SER A 27 -38.13 -29.61 26.70
CA SER A 27 -36.66 -29.72 26.59
C SER A 27 -36.17 -29.70 25.14
N GLU A 28 -36.91 -30.34 24.22
CA GLU A 28 -36.56 -30.36 22.80
C GLU A 28 -36.80 -29.00 22.14
N ILE A 29 -37.89 -28.30 22.50
CA ILE A 29 -38.16 -26.94 22.02
C ILE A 29 -37.09 -25.96 22.51
N HIS A 30 -36.63 -26.10 23.76
CA HIS A 30 -35.51 -25.30 24.27
C HIS A 30 -34.21 -25.57 23.50
N HIS A 31 -33.91 -26.84 23.24
CA HIS A 31 -32.69 -27.23 22.52
C HIS A 31 -32.70 -26.75 21.06
N HIS A 32 -33.85 -26.83 20.40
CA HIS A 32 -34.01 -26.36 19.02
C HIS A 32 -33.96 -24.83 18.92
N HIS A 33 -34.51 -24.12 19.91
CA HIS A 33 -34.42 -22.66 20.01
C HIS A 33 -32.98 -22.19 20.29
N GLN A 34 -32.27 -22.89 21.18
CA GLN A 34 -30.85 -22.65 21.46
C GLN A 34 -29.99 -22.81 20.19
N GLN A 35 -30.20 -23.90 19.45
CA GLN A 35 -29.46 -24.17 18.22
C GLN A 35 -29.77 -23.16 17.10
N GLN A 36 -31.00 -22.66 17.04
CA GLN A 36 -31.39 -21.60 16.09
C GLN A 36 -30.75 -20.25 16.43
N GLN A 37 -30.61 -19.92 17.72
CA GLN A 37 -29.91 -18.72 18.18
C GLN A 37 -28.42 -18.77 17.86
N GLU A 38 -27.77 -19.93 18.03
CA GLU A 38 -26.35 -20.12 17.70
C GLU A 38 -26.09 -19.97 16.19
N GLN A 39 -26.98 -20.49 15.34
CA GLN A 39 -26.88 -20.30 13.88
C GLN A 39 -27.05 -18.83 13.47
N GLN A 40 -27.95 -18.08 14.11
CA GLN A 40 -28.10 -16.64 13.87
C GLN A 40 -26.86 -15.86 14.32
N GLN A 41 -26.26 -16.20 15.46
CA GLN A 41 -25.01 -15.58 15.91
C GLN A 41 -23.84 -15.85 14.96
N GLN A 42 -23.70 -17.07 14.43
CA GLN A 42 -22.66 -17.39 13.46
C GLN A 42 -22.84 -16.62 12.15
N GLN A 43 -24.07 -16.46 11.65
CA GLN A 43 -24.34 -15.65 10.46
C GLN A 43 -24.03 -14.17 10.68
N GLN A 44 -24.34 -13.64 11.87
CA GLN A 44 -23.98 -12.27 12.22
C GLN A 44 -22.46 -12.08 12.30
N GLN A 45 -21.73 -13.01 12.90
CA GLN A 45 -20.26 -12.96 12.94
C GLN A 45 -19.65 -12.99 11.54
N GLN A 46 -20.11 -13.89 10.66
CA GLN A 46 -19.62 -13.96 9.27
C GLN A 46 -19.88 -12.67 8.50
N GLN A 47 -21.08 -12.07 8.64
CA GLN A 47 -21.38 -10.79 8.01
C GLN A 47 -20.51 -9.65 8.55
N GLN A 48 -20.17 -9.70 9.84
CA GLN A 48 -19.33 -8.67 10.47
C GLN A 48 -17.87 -8.80 10.04
N GLU A 49 -17.36 -10.03 9.90
CA GLU A 49 -16.03 -10.31 9.34
C GLU A 49 -15.95 -9.90 7.86
N GLU A 50 -16.97 -10.20 7.04
CA GLU A 50 -17.01 -9.78 5.64
C GLU A 50 -17.08 -8.25 5.46
N ASP A 51 -17.77 -7.54 6.35
CA ASP A 51 -17.88 -6.08 6.33
C ASP A 51 -16.57 -5.42 6.83
N ASP A 52 -15.90 -6.01 7.82
CA ASP A 52 -14.55 -5.58 8.28
C ASP A 52 -13.48 -5.81 7.19
N GLU A 53 -13.57 -6.91 6.42
CA GLU A 53 -12.69 -7.15 5.27
C GLU A 53 -12.92 -6.14 4.14
N GLN A 54 -14.17 -5.73 3.92
CA GLN A 54 -14.53 -4.70 2.94
C GLN A 54 -14.19 -3.28 3.42
N GLN A 55 -14.17 -3.07 4.74
CA GLN A 55 -13.75 -1.84 5.41
C GLN A 55 -12.26 -1.83 5.77
N GLN A 56 -11.43 -2.70 5.18
CA GLN A 56 -9.98 -2.44 5.09
C GLN A 56 -9.78 -1.17 4.25
N GLU A 57 -9.96 -0.04 4.93
CA GLU A 57 -9.69 1.29 4.49
C GLU A 57 -8.21 1.36 4.16
N ILE A 58 -7.88 1.83 2.95
CA ILE A 58 -6.51 1.94 2.46
C ILE A 58 -5.68 2.66 3.53
N ASP A 59 -4.77 1.93 4.19
CA ASP A 59 -4.00 2.48 5.28
C ASP A 59 -2.89 3.40 4.72
N GLN A 60 -2.29 4.22 5.58
CA GLN A 60 -1.16 5.08 5.19
C GLN A 60 0.01 4.26 4.65
N GLU A 61 0.20 3.02 5.12
CA GLU A 61 1.23 2.11 4.58
C GLU A 61 0.91 1.67 3.14
N ASP A 62 -0.35 1.42 2.79
CA ASP A 62 -0.78 1.10 1.43
C ASP A 62 -0.55 2.28 0.48
N THR A 63 -0.70 3.51 0.98
CA THR A 63 -0.42 4.73 0.21
C THR A 63 1.06 4.81 -0.20
N TRP A 64 1.98 4.46 0.70
CA TRP A 64 3.42 4.40 0.38
C TRP A 64 3.76 3.28 -0.59
N ALA A 65 3.05 2.14 -0.53
CA ALA A 65 3.21 1.06 -1.50
C ALA A 65 2.82 1.51 -2.91
N VAL A 66 1.71 2.24 -3.06
CA VAL A 66 1.29 2.83 -4.34
C VAL A 66 2.30 3.87 -4.85
N VAL A 67 2.82 4.72 -3.96
CA VAL A 67 3.86 5.70 -4.29
C VAL A 67 5.14 5.00 -4.74
N GLY A 68 5.57 3.94 -4.05
CA GLY A 68 6.72 3.12 -4.42
C GLY A 68 6.56 2.44 -5.79
N ALA A 69 5.41 1.80 -6.02
CA ALA A 69 5.07 1.16 -7.29
C ALA A 69 5.08 2.15 -8.48
N PHE A 70 4.73 3.42 -8.26
CA PHE A 70 4.82 4.46 -9.30
C PHE A 70 6.27 4.75 -9.74
N PHE A 71 7.23 4.65 -8.82
CA PHE A 71 8.65 4.90 -9.09
C PHE A 71 9.43 3.67 -9.53
N GLU A 72 8.90 2.46 -9.34
CA GLU A 72 9.58 1.21 -9.69
C GLU A 72 9.84 1.09 -11.21
N GLY A 73 8.91 1.58 -12.04
CA GLY A 73 9.05 1.57 -13.51
C GLY A 73 9.63 2.85 -14.13
N LYS A 74 9.43 4.01 -13.48
CA LYS A 74 9.95 5.30 -14.01
C LYS A 74 11.27 5.72 -13.39
N GLY A 75 11.66 5.18 -12.23
CA GLY A 75 12.73 5.70 -11.40
C GLY A 75 12.35 7.00 -10.68
N LEU A 76 12.78 7.18 -9.43
CA LEU A 76 12.79 8.50 -8.80
C LEU A 76 13.72 9.41 -9.62
N VAL A 77 13.24 10.59 -10.01
CA VAL A 77 14.07 11.64 -10.63
C VAL A 77 14.55 11.32 -12.06
N SER A 78 13.88 10.41 -12.78
CA SER A 78 14.29 10.02 -14.14
C SER A 78 14.30 11.14 -15.16
N GLN A 79 13.32 12.05 -15.17
CA GLN A 79 13.33 13.18 -16.12
C GLN A 79 14.56 14.08 -15.97
N GLN A 80 15.08 14.25 -14.75
CA GLN A 80 16.27 15.06 -14.53
C GLN A 80 17.53 14.33 -15.02
N VAL A 81 17.61 13.02 -14.78
CA VAL A 81 18.70 12.19 -15.29
C VAL A 81 18.65 12.12 -16.82
N GLU A 82 17.46 11.99 -17.40
CA GLU A 82 17.23 11.94 -18.85
C GLU A 82 17.58 13.28 -19.50
N SER A 83 17.13 14.41 -18.93
CA SER A 83 17.52 15.75 -19.39
C SER A 83 19.03 16.00 -19.30
N PHE A 84 19.67 15.55 -18.22
CA PHE A 84 21.11 15.63 -18.07
C PHE A 84 21.84 14.79 -19.12
N ASN A 85 21.38 13.55 -19.36
CA ASN A 85 21.95 12.67 -20.37
C ASN A 85 21.77 13.25 -21.77
N ASP A 86 20.60 13.79 -22.10
CA ASP A 86 20.34 14.47 -23.38
C ASP A 86 21.22 15.71 -23.55
N PHE A 87 21.39 16.47 -22.46
CA PHE A 87 22.28 17.62 -22.46
C PHE A 87 23.73 17.22 -22.75
N ALA A 88 24.24 16.21 -22.03
CA ALA A 88 25.61 15.74 -22.17
C ALA A 88 25.87 15.09 -23.53
N SER A 89 24.91 14.30 -24.03
CA SER A 89 25.09 13.48 -25.23
C SER A 89 24.90 14.27 -26.52
N TYR A 90 24.00 15.27 -26.54
CA TYR A 90 23.65 15.97 -27.77
C TYR A 90 23.81 17.48 -27.67
N LYS A 91 23.31 18.12 -26.59
CA LYS A 91 23.31 19.58 -26.50
C LYS A 91 24.70 20.18 -26.35
N LEU A 92 25.62 19.51 -25.65
CA LEU A 92 27.00 19.97 -25.56
C LEU A 92 27.68 20.04 -26.92
N GLN A 93 27.51 19.02 -27.76
CA GLN A 93 28.09 19.02 -29.10
C GLN A 93 27.40 20.05 -30.00
N GLU A 94 26.07 20.20 -29.92
CA GLU A 94 25.32 21.25 -30.63
C GLU A 94 25.83 22.65 -30.29
N ILE A 95 26.10 22.92 -29.01
CA ILE A 95 26.66 24.20 -28.55
C ILE A 95 28.07 24.40 -29.11
N ILE A 96 28.92 23.37 -29.08
CA ILE A 96 30.30 23.46 -29.59
C ILE A 96 30.32 23.71 -31.10
N ASP A 97 29.44 23.06 -31.85
CA ASP A 97 29.34 23.22 -33.30
C ASP A 97 28.76 24.59 -33.69
N ALA A 98 27.93 25.19 -32.83
CA ALA A 98 27.40 26.54 -33.02
C ALA A 98 28.43 27.65 -32.75
N LEU A 99 29.49 27.36 -31.99
CA LEU A 99 30.54 28.33 -31.72
C LEU A 99 31.47 28.51 -32.93
N PRO A 100 31.93 29.74 -33.19
CA PRO A 100 32.90 29.96 -34.26
C PRO A 100 34.19 29.18 -33.97
N PRO A 101 34.86 28.66 -35.02
CA PRO A 101 36.10 27.93 -34.83
C PRO A 101 37.16 28.78 -34.15
N ILE A 102 37.88 28.20 -33.22
CA ILE A 102 39.02 28.86 -32.57
C ILE A 102 40.19 28.81 -33.55
N GLU A 103 40.63 29.99 -33.99
CA GLU A 103 41.76 30.17 -34.91
C GLU A 103 42.94 30.80 -34.17
N ILE A 104 44.11 30.16 -34.26
CA ILE A 104 45.36 30.67 -33.73
C ILE A 104 46.28 30.99 -34.91
N LYS A 105 46.64 32.28 -35.02
CA LYS A 105 47.62 32.75 -36.00
C LYS A 105 48.91 33.07 -35.25
N PRO A 106 50.03 32.39 -35.55
CA PRO A 106 51.31 32.73 -34.97
C PRO A 106 51.72 34.12 -35.45
N SER A 107 51.96 35.03 -34.51
CA SER A 107 52.62 36.29 -34.82
C SER A 107 54.12 36.02 -35.01
N PRO A 108 54.77 36.55 -36.06
CA PRO A 108 56.21 36.43 -36.19
C PRO A 108 56.91 37.02 -34.96
N GLN A 109 57.58 36.16 -34.19
CA GLN A 109 58.65 36.61 -33.30
C GLN A 109 59.86 36.86 -34.19
N TYR A 110 60.38 38.10 -34.20
CA TYR A 110 61.52 38.47 -35.03
C TYR A 110 62.70 37.52 -34.79
N ARG A 111 62.99 36.69 -35.79
CA ARG A 111 64.17 35.82 -35.87
C ARG A 111 64.82 36.05 -37.22
N PRO A 112 65.97 36.73 -37.28
CA PRO A 112 66.58 37.14 -38.55
C PRO A 112 67.09 35.97 -39.42
N GLU A 113 67.18 34.76 -38.86
CA GLU A 113 67.74 33.58 -39.52
C GLU A 113 66.69 32.60 -40.10
N GLU A 114 65.39 32.80 -39.81
CA GLU A 114 64.32 31.86 -40.19
C GLU A 114 63.31 32.54 -41.14
N ASP A 115 63.16 32.03 -42.36
CA ASP A 115 61.99 32.30 -43.20
C ASP A 115 60.77 31.66 -42.51
N VAL A 116 60.13 32.38 -41.60
CA VAL A 116 58.94 31.90 -40.90
C VAL A 116 57.77 31.92 -41.88
N GLU A 117 57.16 30.77 -42.17
CA GLU A 117 55.93 30.71 -42.98
C GLU A 117 54.79 31.49 -42.30
N LEU A 118 54.58 32.73 -42.72
CA LEU A 118 53.57 33.66 -42.19
C LEU A 118 52.12 33.30 -42.57
N GLY A 119 51.89 32.13 -43.16
CA GLY A 119 50.59 31.69 -43.66
C GLY A 119 49.91 30.61 -42.82
N VAL A 120 50.55 30.10 -41.77
CA VAL A 120 50.02 28.97 -41.01
C VAL A 120 48.91 29.44 -40.06
N CYS A 121 47.71 28.88 -40.21
CA CYS A 121 46.59 29.11 -39.29
C CYS A 121 46.20 27.78 -38.65
N TYR A 122 46.26 27.71 -37.32
CA TYR A 122 45.81 26.52 -36.58
C TYR A 122 44.32 26.68 -36.24
N ARG A 123 43.52 25.65 -36.52
CA ARG A 123 42.10 25.61 -36.16
C ARG A 123 41.89 24.50 -35.14
N LEU A 124 41.36 24.85 -33.97
CA LEU A 124 41.02 23.87 -32.94
C LEU A 124 39.58 23.40 -33.15
N LYS A 125 39.36 22.10 -32.99
CA LYS A 125 38.03 21.47 -33.00
C LYS A 125 37.90 20.59 -31.76
N PHE A 126 36.86 20.82 -30.98
CA PHE A 126 36.46 19.93 -29.90
C PHE A 126 35.50 18.88 -30.44
N VAL A 127 35.70 17.63 -30.00
CA VAL A 127 34.82 16.49 -30.31
C VAL A 127 34.57 15.82 -28.97
N LEU A 128 33.30 15.72 -28.59
CA LEU A 128 32.82 15.04 -27.39
C LEU A 128 32.22 13.67 -27.73
#